data_AF-A0A7I7NKX1-F1
#
_entry.id   AF-A0A7I7NKX1-F1
#
_cell.length_a   1.000
_cell.length_b   1.000
_cell.length_c   1.000
_cell.angle_alpha   90.00
_cell.angle_beta   90.00
_cell.angle_gamma   90.00
#
_symmetry.space_group_name_H-M   'P 1'
#
loop_
_entity.id
_entity.type
_entity.pdbx_description
1 polymer ?
#
loop_
_entity_poly.entity_id
_entity_poly.type
_entity_poly.pdbx_seq_one_letter_code
_entity_poly.pdbx_strand_id
1 'polypeptide(L)'
;MDRGTLSGAAEIGKALGKVSGKYKVDKHFVTTITDTSFTFARNQAAIDAEAALDGIYVLRTSVDPDTLDAAGVVAGYKNLANIERDFRIIKADDLDLRPIYHRLDQRVRARADLPAGLLPRLAPTQGLGAADLHRRNTTGARQPGRARATLRRRQRESLDKTRRRRQPLRSFRGLLDHLGTLTRDRIRYHDTDIEIDKLTEPTPDQRRAFDLIDTTIPLTIAA
;
A
#
# COMPACT_ATOMS: atom_id res chain seq x y z
N MET A 1 -33.54 -22.05 20.74
CA MET A 1 -32.29 -22.83 20.84
C MET A 1 -32.34 -23.85 19.72
N ASP A 2 -31.87 -23.44 18.55
CA ASP A 2 -32.02 -24.24 17.33
C ASP A 2 -31.00 -25.37 17.34
N ARG A 3 -31.50 -26.60 17.17
CA ARG A 3 -30.70 -27.83 17.22
C ARG A 3 -29.59 -27.78 16.17
N GLY A 4 -28.34 -27.71 16.62
CA GLY A 4 -27.18 -27.82 15.76
C GLY A 4 -27.12 -29.20 15.09
N THR A 5 -26.79 -29.23 13.80
CA THR A 5 -26.67 -30.46 13.00
C THR A 5 -25.37 -31.22 13.21
N LEU A 6 -24.42 -30.64 13.97
CA LEU A 6 -23.13 -31.23 14.28
C LEU A 6 -23.19 -31.99 15.61
N SER A 7 -22.68 -33.22 15.62
CA SER A 7 -22.53 -34.07 16.79
C SER A 7 -21.06 -34.48 16.98
N GLY A 8 -20.65 -34.70 18.22
CA GLY A 8 -19.29 -35.02 18.63
C GLY A 8 -18.43 -33.79 18.89
N ALA A 9 -17.73 -33.80 20.03
CA ALA A 9 -16.92 -32.65 20.46
C ALA A 9 -15.84 -32.28 19.43
N ALA A 10 -15.29 -33.27 18.73
CA ALA A 10 -14.27 -33.07 17.70
C ALA A 10 -14.78 -32.28 16.47
N GLU A 11 -15.97 -32.61 15.96
CA GLU A 11 -16.52 -31.94 14.77
C GLU A 11 -17.03 -30.54 15.10
N ILE A 12 -17.65 -30.37 16.27
CA ILE A 12 -18.02 -29.06 16.80
C ILE A 12 -16.78 -28.18 16.99
N GLY A 13 -15.70 -28.73 17.57
CA GLY A 13 -14.44 -28.02 17.75
C GLY A 13 -13.77 -27.60 16.44
N LYS A 14 -13.79 -28.45 15.41
CA LYS A 14 -13.28 -28.10 14.07
C LYS A 14 -14.08 -26.96 13.43
N ALA A 15 -15.41 -26.98 13.55
CA ALA A 15 -16.27 -25.92 13.03
C ALA A 15 -16.04 -24.59 13.77
N LEU A 16 -15.96 -24.63 15.11
CA LEU A 16 -15.64 -23.47 15.94
C LEU A 16 -14.27 -22.89 15.57
N GLY A 17 -13.24 -23.74 15.45
CA GLY A 17 -11.88 -23.32 15.08
C GLY A 17 -11.81 -22.62 13.71
N LYS A 18 -12.62 -23.05 12.73
CA LYS A 18 -12.71 -22.36 11.43
C LYS A 18 -13.31 -20.95 11.56
N VAL A 19 -14.40 -20.80 12.31
CA VAL A 19 -15.08 -19.51 12.51
C VAL A 19 -14.20 -18.57 13.32
N SER A 20 -13.70 -19.06 14.46
CA SER A 20 -12.79 -18.32 15.33
C SER A 20 -11.51 -17.92 14.60
N GLY A 21 -10.93 -18.83 13.82
CA GLY A 21 -9.75 -18.56 13.00
C GLY A 21 -9.99 -17.52 11.88
N LYS A 22 -11.21 -17.45 11.32
CA LYS A 22 -11.58 -16.46 10.29
C LYS A 22 -11.75 -15.06 10.88
N TYR A 23 -12.47 -14.95 11.99
CA TYR A 23 -12.83 -13.65 12.57
C TYR A 23 -11.86 -13.17 13.65
N LYS A 24 -10.95 -14.03 14.14
CA LYS A 24 -9.95 -13.72 15.17
C LYS A 24 -10.53 -13.27 16.51
N VAL A 25 -11.74 -13.74 16.84
CA VAL A 25 -12.51 -13.33 18.03
C VAL A 25 -12.47 -14.32 19.19
N ASP A 26 -11.64 -15.37 19.14
CA ASP A 26 -11.62 -16.46 20.15
C ASP A 26 -11.56 -15.95 21.59
N LYS A 27 -10.67 -14.97 21.82
CA LYS A 27 -10.42 -14.32 23.11
C LYS A 27 -11.64 -13.65 23.74
N HIS A 28 -12.70 -13.39 22.97
CA HIS A 28 -13.92 -12.71 23.44
C HIS A 28 -15.05 -13.68 23.81
N PHE A 29 -14.86 -14.99 23.65
CA PHE A 29 -15.90 -15.98 23.91
C PHE A 29 -15.38 -17.09 24.83
N VAL A 30 -16.18 -17.42 25.84
CA VAL A 30 -16.03 -18.66 26.61
C VAL A 30 -16.92 -19.70 25.96
N THR A 31 -16.32 -20.76 25.43
CA THR A 31 -17.06 -21.83 24.75
C THR A 31 -16.96 -23.14 25.52
N THR A 32 -18.10 -23.80 25.69
CA THR A 32 -18.16 -25.16 26.25
C THR A 32 -18.69 -26.09 25.17
N ILE A 33 -17.87 -27.06 24.79
CA ILE A 33 -18.20 -28.09 23.83
C ILE A 33 -18.33 -29.41 24.58
N THR A 34 -19.46 -30.09 24.39
CA THR A 34 -19.65 -31.49 24.77
C THR A 34 -19.89 -32.33 23.51
N ASP A 35 -20.06 -33.64 23.66
CA ASP A 35 -20.34 -34.51 22.52
C ASP A 35 -21.70 -34.25 21.87
N THR A 36 -22.62 -33.57 22.56
CA THR A 36 -23.99 -33.35 22.07
C THR A 36 -24.42 -31.90 22.11
N SER A 37 -23.66 -31.02 22.73
CA SER A 37 -24.02 -29.61 22.89
C SER A 37 -22.84 -28.66 22.72
N PHE A 38 -23.17 -27.48 22.21
CA PHE A 38 -22.26 -26.35 22.13
C PHE A 38 -22.93 -25.16 22.80
N THR A 39 -22.24 -24.56 23.76
CA THR A 39 -22.68 -23.31 24.41
C THR A 39 -21.55 -22.29 24.35
N PHE A 40 -21.92 -21.02 24.25
CA PHE A 40 -20.97 -19.93 24.25
C PHE A 40 -21.53 -18.77 25.08
N ALA A 41 -20.63 -18.08 25.77
CA ALA A 41 -20.90 -16.82 26.44
C ALA A 41 -19.86 -15.80 26.02
N ARG A 42 -20.25 -14.52 25.95
CA ARG A 42 -19.28 -13.44 25.74
C ARG A 42 -18.45 -13.29 27.01
N ASN A 43 -17.13 -13.26 26.86
CA ASN A 43 -16.22 -12.88 27.93
C ASN A 43 -16.23 -11.35 28.04
N GLN A 44 -17.22 -10.81 28.76
CA GLN A 44 -17.41 -9.36 28.84
C GLN A 44 -16.18 -8.66 29.43
N ALA A 45 -15.52 -9.24 30.43
CA ALA A 45 -14.30 -8.68 31.01
C ALA A 45 -13.15 -8.57 30.00
N ALA A 46 -12.93 -9.59 29.15
CA ALA A 46 -11.91 -9.53 28.10
C ALA A 46 -12.26 -8.52 27.00
N ILE A 47 -13.56 -8.38 26.67
CA ILE A 47 -14.06 -7.38 25.73
C ILE A 47 -13.82 -5.97 26.28
N ASP A 48 -14.18 -5.72 27.54
CA ASP A 48 -14.05 -4.40 28.17
C ASP A 48 -12.58 -4.00 28.36
N ALA A 49 -11.72 -4.93 28.74
CA ALA A 49 -10.28 -4.70 28.87
C ALA A 49 -9.61 -4.36 27.52
N GLU A 50 -10.02 -5.03 26.45
CA GLU A 50 -9.54 -4.71 25.10
C GLU A 50 -10.12 -3.39 24.59
N ALA A 51 -11.41 -3.13 24.82
CA ALA A 51 -12.05 -1.88 24.47
C ALA A 51 -11.42 -0.67 25.20
N ALA A 52 -10.92 -0.86 26.43
CA ALA A 52 -10.19 0.16 27.16
C ALA A 52 -8.82 0.49 26.55
N LEU A 53 -8.25 -0.42 25.75
CA LEU A 53 -6.99 -0.22 25.03
C LEU A 53 -7.21 0.21 23.56
N ASP A 54 -8.40 -0.04 23.02
CA ASP A 54 -8.81 0.45 21.71
C ASP A 54 -8.87 1.98 21.70
N GLY A 55 -7.89 2.59 21.04
CA GLY A 55 -7.78 4.05 20.89
C GLY A 55 -6.67 4.70 21.71
N ILE A 56 -5.96 3.97 22.59
CA ILE A 56 -4.82 4.55 23.34
C ILE A 56 -3.51 4.25 22.61
N TYR A 57 -3.02 5.24 21.87
CA TYR A 57 -1.70 5.20 21.26
C TYR A 57 -0.65 5.68 22.26
N VAL A 58 0.10 4.76 22.87
CA VAL A 58 1.18 5.11 23.81
C VAL A 58 2.47 5.33 23.04
N LEU A 59 3.00 6.56 23.08
CA LEU A 59 4.32 6.89 22.55
C LEU A 59 5.32 6.89 23.70
N ARG A 60 6.35 6.04 23.61
CA ARG A 60 7.49 6.03 24.53
C ARG A 60 8.68 6.66 23.82
N THR A 61 9.32 7.64 24.46
CA THR A 61 10.53 8.30 23.97
C THR A 61 11.64 8.20 25.02
N SER A 62 12.89 8.19 24.57
CA SER A 62 14.08 8.33 25.42
C SER A 62 14.53 9.79 25.57
N VAL A 63 13.87 10.72 24.88
CA VAL A 63 14.16 12.15 24.95
C VAL A 63 13.65 12.70 26.28
N ASP A 64 14.46 13.55 26.90
CA ASP A 64 14.14 14.19 28.16
C ASP A 64 12.90 15.10 28.05
N PRO A 65 11.97 15.10 29.04
CA PRO A 65 10.76 15.91 28.99
C PRO A 65 11.00 17.42 28.89
N ASP A 66 12.11 17.94 29.44
CA ASP A 66 12.46 19.36 29.36
C ASP A 66 12.99 19.73 27.98
N THR A 67 13.41 18.74 27.18
CA THR A 67 13.89 18.90 25.81
C THR A 67 12.77 18.76 24.78
N LEU A 68 11.85 17.83 24.97
CA LEU A 68 10.73 17.60 24.06
C LEU A 68 9.48 17.21 24.84
N ASP A 69 8.50 18.11 24.83
CA ASP A 69 7.23 17.92 25.49
C ASP A 69 6.37 16.86 24.78
N ALA A 70 5.29 16.44 25.45
CA ALA A 70 4.41 15.39 24.94
C ALA A 70 3.82 15.71 23.54
N ALA A 71 3.48 16.99 23.29
CA ALA A 71 2.97 17.42 21.98
C ALA A 71 4.05 17.29 20.90
N GLY A 72 5.29 17.70 21.21
CA GLY A 72 6.46 17.54 20.35
C GLY A 72 6.77 16.08 20.03
N VAL A 73 6.64 15.17 20.99
CA VAL A 73 6.81 13.72 20.78
C VAL A 73 5.76 13.19 19.79
N VAL A 74 4.49 13.58 19.96
CA VAL A 74 3.41 13.18 19.03
C VAL A 74 3.65 13.74 17.63
N ALA A 75 4.08 15.00 17.51
CA ALA A 75 4.40 15.62 16.23
C ALA A 75 5.58 14.92 15.54
N GLY A 76 6.65 14.64 16.29
CA GLY A 76 7.81 13.89 15.78
C GLY A 76 7.43 12.51 15.26
N TYR A 77 6.61 11.76 16.03
CA TYR A 77 6.10 10.46 15.59
C TYR A 77 5.27 10.57 14.30
N LYS A 78 4.33 11.52 14.22
CA LYS A 78 3.51 11.73 13.01
C LYS A 78 4.35 12.12 11.79
N ASN A 79 5.43 12.88 12.01
CA ASN A 79 6.34 13.28 10.94
C ASN A 79 7.15 12.10 10.35
N LEU A 80 7.19 10.94 11.02
CA LEU A 80 7.74 9.70 10.44
C LEU A 80 7.00 9.28 9.15
N ALA A 81 5.75 9.71 8.97
CA ALA A 81 5.02 9.50 7.71
C ALA A 81 5.69 10.18 6.50
N ASN A 82 6.46 11.25 6.73
CA ASN A 82 7.25 11.88 5.66
C ASN A 82 8.39 10.95 5.21
N ILE A 83 9.07 10.30 6.16
CA ILE A 83 10.12 9.32 5.85
C ILE A 83 9.53 8.14 5.07
N GLU A 84 8.35 7.63 5.46
CA GLU A 84 7.66 6.58 4.70
C GLU A 84 7.29 7.02 3.28
N ARG A 85 6.85 8.26 3.11
CA ARG A 85 6.56 8.85 1.79
C ARG A 85 7.82 8.89 0.94
N ASP A 86 8.93 9.37 1.49
CA ASP A 86 10.19 9.50 0.77
C ASP A 86 10.74 8.12 0.38
N PHE A 87 10.70 7.14 1.29
CA PHE A 87 11.03 5.75 0.96
C PHE A 87 10.14 5.18 -0.14
N ARG A 88 8.87 5.55 -0.18
CA ARG A 88 7.96 5.10 -1.24
C ARG A 88 8.30 5.72 -2.58
N ILE A 89 8.58 7.02 -2.63
CA ILE A 89 8.96 7.75 -3.85
C ILE A 89 10.26 7.18 -4.41
N ILE A 90 11.29 7.04 -3.58
CA ILE A 90 12.59 6.49 -3.99
C ILE A 90 12.43 5.07 -4.58
N LYS A 91 11.59 4.25 -3.95
CA LYS A 91 11.36 2.88 -4.42
C LYS A 91 10.52 2.81 -5.69
N ALA A 92 9.52 3.66 -5.83
CA ALA A 92 8.52 3.54 -6.90
C ALA A 92 8.85 4.39 -8.13
N ASP A 93 9.32 5.62 -7.92
CA ASP A 93 9.47 6.64 -8.96
C ASP A 93 10.93 6.82 -9.37
N ASP A 94 11.87 6.89 -8.43
CA ASP A 94 13.28 7.18 -8.76
C ASP A 94 14.07 5.92 -9.16
N LEU A 95 14.05 4.87 -8.34
CA LEU A 95 14.89 3.69 -8.54
C LEU A 95 14.17 2.50 -9.19
N ASP A 96 12.85 2.63 -9.41
CA ASP A 96 11.95 1.55 -9.87
C ASP A 96 12.33 0.20 -9.24
N LEU A 97 12.36 0.16 -7.90
CA LEU A 97 12.58 -1.01 -7.05
C LEU A 97 11.36 -1.93 -7.12
N ARG A 98 11.05 -2.39 -8.33
CA ARG A 98 10.09 -3.45 -8.58
C ARG A 98 10.57 -4.70 -7.86
N PRO A 99 9.66 -5.58 -7.42
CA PRO A 99 10.04 -6.89 -6.93
C PRO A 99 10.79 -7.68 -8.01
N ILE A 100 12.11 -7.66 -7.94
CA ILE A 100 13.02 -8.49 -8.74
C ILE A 100 13.57 -9.55 -7.79
N TYR A 101 13.25 -10.80 -8.06
CA TYR A 101 13.66 -11.92 -7.23
C TYR A 101 15.10 -12.32 -7.58
N HIS A 102 16.06 -11.84 -6.78
CA HIS A 102 17.43 -12.31 -6.85
C HIS A 102 17.58 -13.63 -6.08
N ARG A 103 18.42 -14.53 -6.59
CA ARG A 103 18.70 -15.84 -5.96
C ARG A 103 19.93 -15.84 -5.04
N LEU A 104 20.75 -14.79 -5.13
CA LEU A 104 21.99 -14.65 -4.37
C LEU A 104 21.88 -13.45 -3.44
N ASP A 105 22.17 -13.64 -2.16
CA ASP A 105 22.02 -12.63 -1.11
C ASP A 105 22.80 -11.34 -1.41
N GLN A 106 24.02 -11.47 -1.95
CA GLN A 106 24.85 -10.32 -2.31
C GLN A 106 24.15 -9.40 -3.34
N ARG A 107 23.38 -9.97 -4.27
CA ARG A 107 22.65 -9.21 -5.29
C ARG A 107 21.41 -8.53 -4.73
N VAL A 108 20.76 -9.16 -3.74
CA VAL A 108 19.67 -8.54 -2.97
C VAL A 108 20.20 -7.31 -2.23
N ARG A 109 21.32 -7.46 -1.52
CA ARG A 109 21.97 -6.38 -0.77
C ARG A 109 22.40 -5.25 -1.70
N ALA A 110 23.18 -5.52 -2.74
CA ALA A 110 23.61 -4.47 -3.68
C ALA A 110 22.46 -3.69 -4.31
N ARG A 111 21.33 -4.36 -4.62
CA ARG A 111 20.11 -3.71 -5.16
C ARG A 111 19.41 -2.83 -4.11
N ALA A 112 19.44 -3.21 -2.83
CA ALA A 112 18.81 -2.48 -1.74
C ALA A 112 19.71 -1.40 -1.10
N ASP A 113 21.03 -1.58 -1.15
CA ASP A 113 22.02 -0.72 -0.50
C ASP A 113 22.37 0.50 -1.35
N LEU A 114 22.31 0.39 -2.69
CA LEU A 114 22.55 1.50 -3.62
C LEU A 114 21.66 2.73 -3.36
N PRO A 115 20.33 2.63 -3.12
CA PRO A 115 19.52 3.77 -2.71
C PRO A 115 19.74 4.20 -1.27
N ALA A 116 20.13 3.29 -0.36
CA ALA A 116 20.38 3.63 1.03
C ALA A 116 21.62 4.54 1.18
N GLY A 117 22.64 4.35 0.32
CA GLY A 117 23.83 5.21 0.28
C GLY A 117 23.62 6.59 -0.37
N LEU A 118 22.54 6.77 -1.15
CA LEU A 118 22.16 8.03 -1.81
C LEU A 118 21.33 8.96 -0.92
N LEU A 119 21.13 8.60 0.35
CA LEU A 119 20.41 9.38 1.36
C LEU A 119 21.36 9.90 2.45
N PRO A 120 22.03 11.06 2.25
CA PRO A 120 22.90 11.64 3.28
C PRO A 120 22.16 12.01 4.57
N ARG A 121 20.83 12.11 4.53
CA ARG A 121 19.97 12.51 5.66
C ARG A 121 19.20 11.37 6.33
N LEU A 122 19.31 10.13 5.84
CA LEU A 122 18.63 8.98 6.45
C LEU A 122 19.58 7.85 6.87
N ALA A 123 20.90 8.00 6.68
CA ALA A 123 21.84 7.15 7.39
C ALA A 123 21.67 7.45 8.89
N PRO A 124 21.21 6.49 9.73
CA PRO A 124 21.34 6.67 11.16
C PRO A 124 22.83 6.89 11.42
N THR A 125 23.17 8.01 12.06
CA THR A 125 24.48 8.17 12.69
C THR A 125 24.81 6.86 13.37
N GLN A 126 25.91 6.24 12.99
CA GLN A 126 26.41 4.99 13.57
C GLN A 126 26.49 5.20 15.08
N GLY A 127 25.48 4.71 15.81
CA GLY A 127 25.26 5.09 17.21
C GLY A 127 23.92 4.65 17.76
N LEU A 128 22.88 4.51 16.92
CA LEU A 128 21.63 3.86 17.32
C LEU A 128 21.73 2.36 17.06
N GLY A 129 22.12 1.62 18.10
CA GLY A 129 22.13 0.16 18.11
C GLY A 129 20.77 -0.39 17.69
N ALA A 130 20.77 -1.54 17.03
CA ALA A 130 19.61 -2.26 16.49
C ALA A 130 18.58 -2.73 17.55
N ALA A 131 18.56 -2.14 18.74
CA ALA A 131 17.72 -2.51 19.87
C ALA A 131 16.37 -1.78 19.89
N ASP A 132 16.23 -0.60 19.25
CA ASP A 132 15.04 0.25 19.40
C ASP A 132 14.02 0.14 18.24
N LEU A 133 14.28 -0.71 17.25
CA LEU A 133 13.21 -1.14 16.35
C LEU A 133 12.32 -2.11 17.12
N HIS A 134 11.08 -1.70 17.40
CA HIS A 134 10.00 -2.53 17.91
C HIS A 134 10.03 -3.93 17.29
N ARG A 135 10.74 -4.84 17.96
CA ARG A 135 10.63 -6.27 17.75
C ARG A 135 9.26 -6.61 18.29
N ARG A 136 8.26 -6.66 17.42
CA ARG A 136 7.07 -7.48 17.69
C ARG A 136 7.63 -8.82 18.13
N ASN A 137 7.43 -9.17 19.40
CA ASN A 137 7.81 -10.46 19.93
C ASN A 137 7.16 -11.52 19.04
N THR A 138 7.93 -12.06 18.10
CA THR A 138 7.53 -13.20 17.30
C THR A 138 7.67 -14.41 18.21
N THR A 139 6.62 -14.70 18.94
CA THR A 139 6.41 -16.02 19.54
C THR A 139 6.46 -17.04 18.41
N GLY A 140 7.42 -17.96 18.48
CA GLY A 140 7.49 -19.18 17.68
C GLY A 140 8.10 -19.02 16.29
N ALA A 141 9.25 -19.66 16.09
CA ALA A 141 9.83 -19.92 14.78
C ALA A 141 8.78 -20.59 13.87
N ARG A 142 8.29 -19.84 12.87
CA ARG A 142 7.42 -20.38 11.84
C ARG A 142 8.33 -21.05 10.81
N GLN A 143 8.26 -22.38 10.73
CA GLN A 143 8.96 -23.17 9.72
C GLN A 143 8.67 -22.63 8.30
N PRO A 144 9.62 -22.74 7.36
CA PRO A 144 9.43 -22.26 5.99
C PRO A 144 8.33 -23.10 5.31
N GLY A 145 7.15 -22.50 5.18
CA GLY A 145 6.04 -23.06 4.42
C GLY A 145 6.39 -23.16 2.94
N ARG A 146 6.15 -24.35 2.38
CA ARG A 146 6.35 -24.72 0.97
C ARG A 146 5.97 -23.62 -0.03
N ALA A 147 6.78 -23.49 -1.08
CA ALA A 147 6.60 -22.58 -2.21
C ALA A 147 5.15 -22.64 -2.73
N ARG A 148 4.42 -21.53 -2.56
CA ARG A 148 3.12 -21.34 -3.22
C ARG A 148 3.35 -21.23 -4.72
N ALA A 149 2.59 -22.02 -5.47
CA ALA A 149 2.56 -22.01 -6.92
C ALA A 149 2.47 -20.58 -7.45
N THR A 150 3.29 -20.31 -8.47
CA THR A 150 3.36 -19.05 -9.19
C THR A 150 1.97 -18.62 -9.63
N LEU A 151 1.45 -17.56 -9.00
CA LEU A 151 0.34 -16.81 -9.59
C LEU A 151 0.87 -16.26 -10.90
N ARG A 152 0.46 -16.87 -12.02
CA ARG A 152 0.66 -16.29 -13.33
C ARG A 152 0.22 -14.84 -13.25
N ARG A 153 1.16 -13.95 -13.51
CA ARG A 153 0.96 -12.52 -13.70
C ARG A 153 -0.09 -12.41 -14.81
N ARG A 154 -1.37 -12.33 -14.43
CA ARG A 154 -2.41 -11.91 -15.35
C ARG A 154 -1.91 -10.57 -15.87
N GLN A 155 -1.73 -10.49 -17.18
CA GLN A 155 -1.70 -9.20 -17.86
C GLN A 155 -2.81 -8.36 -17.24
N ARG A 156 -2.52 -7.10 -16.97
CA ARG A 156 -3.57 -6.12 -16.72
C ARG A 156 -4.36 -6.05 -18.02
N GLU A 157 -5.29 -6.97 -18.21
CA GLU A 157 -6.49 -6.74 -19.01
C GLU A 157 -7.09 -5.50 -18.38
N SER A 158 -6.85 -4.36 -19.03
CA SER A 158 -7.70 -3.20 -18.87
C SER A 158 -9.12 -3.74 -19.00
N LEU A 159 -9.87 -3.72 -17.91
CA LEU A 159 -11.28 -4.03 -17.90
C LEU A 159 -11.92 -3.07 -18.91
N ASP A 160 -12.14 -3.58 -20.12
CA ASP A 160 -12.83 -2.90 -21.21
C ASP A 160 -14.31 -2.87 -20.83
N LYS A 161 -14.60 -2.07 -19.79
CA LYS A 161 -15.95 -1.80 -19.31
C LYS A 161 -16.51 -0.69 -20.16
N THR A 162 -16.83 -1.02 -21.40
CA THR A 162 -17.60 -0.15 -22.28
C THR A 162 -19.01 -0.05 -21.70
N ARG A 163 -19.31 0.99 -20.92
CA ARG A 163 -20.68 1.26 -20.45
C ARG A 163 -21.30 2.42 -21.22
N ARG A 164 -22.46 2.12 -21.81
CA ARG A 164 -23.49 2.98 -22.43
C ARG A 164 -23.11 4.01 -23.51
N ARG A 165 -21.84 4.41 -23.70
CA ARG A 165 -21.47 5.39 -24.75
C ARG A 165 -20.13 5.12 -25.46
N ARG A 166 -19.78 3.85 -25.76
CA ARG A 166 -18.58 3.49 -26.58
C ARG A 166 -17.32 4.33 -26.27
N GLN A 167 -17.06 4.63 -25.00
CA GLN A 167 -15.91 5.44 -24.59
C GLN A 167 -14.96 4.55 -23.78
N PRO A 168 -13.65 4.54 -24.11
CA PRO A 168 -12.66 3.80 -23.33
C PRO A 168 -12.58 4.37 -21.92
N LEU A 169 -12.76 3.54 -20.89
CA LEU A 169 -12.50 3.93 -19.51
C LEU A 169 -11.00 3.84 -19.23
N ARG A 170 -10.37 4.95 -18.83
CA ARG A 170 -8.95 5.01 -18.46
C ARG A 170 -8.80 5.39 -16.99
N SER A 171 -7.73 4.89 -16.36
CA SER A 171 -7.27 5.43 -15.07
C SER A 171 -6.74 6.85 -15.26
N PHE A 172 -6.70 7.66 -14.21
CA PHE A 172 -6.16 9.03 -14.28
C PHE A 172 -4.75 9.08 -14.88
N ARG A 173 -3.85 8.19 -14.44
CA ARG A 173 -2.50 8.07 -15.00
C ARG A 173 -2.52 7.69 -16.49
N GLY A 174 -3.38 6.74 -16.89
CA GLY A 174 -3.53 6.36 -18.28
C GLY A 174 -4.18 7.44 -19.17
N LEU A 175 -4.89 8.41 -18.57
CA LEU A 175 -5.35 9.62 -19.26
C LEU A 175 -4.18 10.58 -19.48
N LEU A 176 -3.36 10.83 -18.45
CA LEU A 176 -2.16 11.67 -18.57
C LEU A 176 -1.16 11.12 -19.59
N ASP A 177 -0.90 9.80 -19.56
CA ASP A 177 -0.04 9.13 -20.54
C ASP A 177 -0.57 9.30 -21.98
N HIS A 178 -1.91 9.29 -22.16
CA HIS A 178 -2.55 9.50 -23.46
C HIS A 178 -2.55 10.97 -23.90
N LEU A 179 -2.65 11.91 -22.97
CA LEU A 179 -2.51 13.34 -23.27
C LEU A 179 -1.06 13.69 -23.63
N GLY A 180 -0.08 13.00 -23.05
CA GLY A 180 1.34 13.16 -23.36
C GLY A 180 1.75 12.73 -24.77
N THR A 181 0.88 12.06 -25.54
CA THR A 181 1.14 11.76 -26.96
C THR A 181 0.81 12.91 -27.91
N LEU A 182 0.25 13.99 -27.39
CA LEU A 182 -0.09 15.18 -28.17
C LEU A 182 1.20 15.98 -28.42
N THR A 183 1.75 15.86 -29.62
CA THR A 183 3.00 16.48 -30.02
C THR A 183 2.78 17.82 -30.72
N ARG A 184 3.75 18.73 -30.55
CA ARG A 184 3.86 19.98 -31.30
C ARG A 184 5.04 19.85 -32.26
N ASP A 185 4.77 20.00 -33.54
CA ASP A 185 5.76 19.99 -34.60
C ASP A 185 6.06 21.43 -35.02
N ARG A 186 7.34 21.81 -35.02
CA ARG A 186 7.81 23.08 -35.61
C ARG A 186 8.34 22.79 -37.00
N ILE A 187 7.60 23.20 -38.02
CA ILE A 187 7.92 22.94 -39.42
C ILE A 187 8.62 24.18 -39.98
N ARG A 188 9.86 24.01 -40.45
CA ARG A 188 10.61 25.05 -41.18
C ARG A 188 10.67 24.67 -42.65
N TYR A 189 10.27 25.59 -43.54
CA TYR A 189 10.38 25.37 -44.98
C TYR A 189 11.81 25.66 -45.43
N HIS A 190 12.38 24.75 -46.22
CA HIS A 190 13.71 24.91 -46.78
C HIS A 190 13.77 26.19 -47.65
N ASP A 191 14.89 26.91 -47.57
CA ASP A 191 15.13 28.18 -48.28
C ASP A 191 14.16 29.34 -47.97
N THR A 192 13.49 29.30 -46.81
CA THR A 192 12.73 30.42 -46.27
C THR A 192 13.00 30.61 -44.78
N ASP A 193 12.69 31.80 -44.26
CA ASP A 193 12.62 32.07 -42.82
C ASP A 193 11.19 31.85 -42.25
N ILE A 194 10.36 31.10 -42.98
CA ILE A 194 9.00 30.80 -42.55
C ILE A 194 9.02 29.56 -41.65
N GLU A 195 8.56 29.75 -40.42
CA GLU A 195 8.37 28.68 -39.43
C GLU A 195 6.90 28.61 -39.03
N ILE A 196 6.35 27.40 -39.06
CA ILE A 196 4.96 27.12 -38.69
C ILE A 196 4.93 26.15 -37.53
N ASP A 197 4.22 26.54 -36.47
CA ASP A 197 3.86 25.65 -35.39
C ASP A 197 2.60 24.86 -35.76
N LYS A 198 2.70 23.53 -35.78
CA LYS A 198 1.59 22.63 -36.02
C LYS A 198 1.40 21.70 -34.83
N LEU A 199 0.21 21.72 -34.23
CA LEU A 199 -0.17 20.65 -33.32
C LEU A 199 -0.58 19.42 -34.14
N THR A 200 -0.20 18.23 -33.66
CA THR A 200 -0.78 16.99 -34.13
C THR A 200 -2.30 17.02 -33.88
N GLU A 201 -3.08 16.50 -34.83
CA GLU A 201 -4.54 16.51 -34.71
C GLU A 201 -4.99 15.73 -33.45
N PRO A 202 -5.65 16.40 -32.48
CA PRO A 202 -6.00 15.76 -31.23
C PRO A 202 -7.09 14.73 -31.45
N THR A 203 -6.91 13.55 -30.84
CA THR A 203 -7.93 12.50 -30.80
C THR A 203 -9.20 13.00 -30.10
N PRO A 204 -10.39 12.42 -30.40
CA PRO A 204 -11.64 12.82 -29.74
C PRO A 204 -11.57 12.75 -28.21
N ASP A 205 -10.83 11.78 -27.66
CA ASP A 205 -10.63 11.62 -26.22
C ASP A 205 -9.76 12.74 -25.62
N GLN A 206 -8.73 13.19 -26.35
CA GLN A 206 -7.88 14.31 -25.90
C GLN A 206 -8.67 15.62 -25.91
N ARG A 207 -9.41 15.93 -26.99
CA ARG A 207 -10.28 17.13 -27.05
C ARG A 207 -11.26 17.17 -25.90
N ARG A 208 -11.96 16.05 -25.67
CA ARG A 208 -12.93 15.93 -24.58
C ARG A 208 -12.32 16.16 -23.20
N ALA A 209 -11.09 15.75 -22.96
CA ALA A 209 -10.43 15.97 -21.68
C ALA A 209 -10.27 17.47 -21.39
N PHE A 210 -9.92 18.26 -22.42
CA PHE A 210 -9.80 19.71 -22.35
C PHE A 210 -11.17 20.41 -22.29
N ASP A 211 -12.17 19.93 -23.03
CA ASP A 211 -13.55 20.43 -22.94
C ASP A 211 -14.14 20.27 -21.52
N LEU A 212 -13.84 19.15 -20.85
CA LEU A 212 -14.35 18.86 -19.50
C LEU A 212 -13.78 19.78 -18.41
N ILE A 213 -12.61 20.36 -18.66
CA ILE A 213 -11.96 21.33 -17.77
C ILE A 213 -12.10 22.77 -18.29
N ASP A 214 -12.97 22.99 -19.28
CA ASP A 214 -13.26 24.27 -19.90
C ASP A 214 -11.99 25.05 -20.31
N THR A 215 -11.01 24.32 -20.85
CA THR A 215 -9.70 24.86 -21.23
C THR A 215 -9.39 24.50 -22.68
N THR A 216 -8.83 25.43 -23.46
CA THR A 216 -8.37 25.12 -24.82
C THR A 216 -7.07 24.32 -24.79
N ILE A 217 -6.88 23.40 -25.73
CA ILE A 217 -5.59 22.72 -25.92
C ILE A 217 -4.51 23.80 -26.14
N PRO A 218 -3.50 23.88 -25.27
CA PRO A 218 -2.52 24.96 -25.32
C PRO A 218 -1.71 24.86 -26.62
N LEU A 219 -1.80 25.92 -27.43
CA LEU A 219 -0.98 26.07 -28.63
C LEU A 219 0.43 26.54 -28.29
N THR A 220 0.61 27.14 -27.11
CA THR A 220 1.87 27.68 -26.60
C THR A 220 2.02 27.31 -25.12
N ILE A 221 3.26 27.04 -24.70
CA ILE A 221 3.60 26.92 -23.28
C ILE A 221 3.95 28.33 -22.83
N ALA A 222 3.28 28.83 -21.79
CA ALA A 222 3.70 30.07 -21.14
C ALA A 222 5.10 29.85 -20.54
N ALA A 223 6.05 30.70 -20.92
CA ALA A 223 7.42 30.69 -20.40
C ALA A 223 7.45 30.96 -18.89
#